data_AF-A0A349LVW9-F1
#
_entry.id   AF-A0A349LVW9-F1
#
_cell.length_a   1.000
_cell.length_b   1.000
_cell.length_c   1.000
_cell.angle_alpha   90.00
_cell.angle_beta   90.00
_cell.angle_gamma   90.00
#
_symmetry.space_group_name_H-M   'P 1'
#
loop_
_entity.id
_entity.type
_entity.pdbx_description
1 polymer ?
#
loop_
_entity_poly.entity_id
_entity_poly.type
_entity_poly.pdbx_seq_one_letter_code
_entity_poly.pdbx_strand_id
1 'polypeptide(L)' 'MRYLKPIVAMCGWLTWHSVAAPAPFYFWQSQSTGKLICKQVSPGEGWRLFSGPYVDGGCRTPVPPTF' A
#
# COMPACT_ATOMS: atom_id res chain seq x y z
N MET A 1 18.81 46.65 -19.99
CA MET A 1 18.29 45.28 -20.13
C MET A 1 19.40 44.28 -19.77
N ARG A 2 19.62 44.04 -18.48
CA ARG A 2 20.58 43.04 -17.96
C ARG A 2 19.79 42.11 -17.06
N TYR A 3 18.99 41.26 -17.68
CA TYR A 3 18.39 40.13 -17.00
C TYR A 3 18.62 38.90 -17.86
N LEU A 4 18.76 37.79 -17.12
CA LEU A 4 18.42 36.45 -17.52
C LEU A 4 19.57 35.58 -18.08
N LYS A 5 19.95 34.64 -17.19
CA LYS A 5 20.42 33.26 -17.43
C LYS A 5 21.95 33.07 -17.33
N PRO A 6 22.41 32.24 -16.37
CA PRO A 6 21.95 30.85 -16.29
C PRO A 6 21.59 30.40 -14.86
N ILE A 7 20.41 30.80 -14.37
CA ILE A 7 19.71 30.04 -13.30
C ILE A 7 19.09 28.73 -13.88
N VAL A 8 19.22 28.51 -15.19
CA VAL A 8 18.67 27.35 -15.92
C VAL A 8 19.52 26.07 -15.74
N ALA A 9 20.65 26.12 -15.03
CA ALA A 9 21.53 24.95 -14.86
C ALA A 9 21.36 24.20 -13.52
N MET A 10 20.40 24.58 -12.66
CA MET A 10 20.26 24.00 -11.31
C MET A 10 18.80 23.69 -10.92
N CYS A 11 17.95 23.37 -11.90
CA CYS A 11 16.66 22.71 -11.64
C CYS A 11 16.57 21.38 -12.40
N GLY A 12 17.74 20.77 -12.61
CA GLY A 12 18.09 19.53 -13.29
C GLY A 12 17.58 18.22 -12.68
N TRP A 13 16.30 18.16 -12.28
CA TRP A 13 15.48 16.95 -12.37
C TRP A 13 15.99 15.69 -11.63
N LEU A 14 15.86 15.68 -10.29
CA LEU A 14 15.72 14.43 -9.54
C LEU A 14 14.24 13.97 -9.61
N THR A 15 13.82 13.36 -10.72
CA THR A 15 12.50 12.71 -10.81
C THR A 15 12.62 11.22 -10.58
N TRP A 16 12.88 10.82 -9.34
CA TRP A 16 12.73 9.43 -8.94
C TRP A 16 11.25 9.06 -8.91
N HIS A 17 10.81 8.35 -9.96
CA HIS A 17 9.50 7.73 -10.00
C HIS A 17 9.55 6.48 -9.12
N SER A 18 9.01 6.59 -7.92
CA SER A 18 8.81 5.43 -7.04
C SER A 18 7.55 4.70 -7.49
N VAL A 19 7.70 3.50 -8.04
CA VAL A 19 6.57 2.64 -8.37
C VAL A 19 6.22 1.83 -7.11
N ALA A 20 5.23 2.29 -6.36
CA ALA A 20 4.71 1.53 -5.23
C ALA A 20 3.67 0.53 -5.73
N ALA A 21 3.85 -0.75 -5.39
CA ALA A 21 2.79 -1.74 -5.60
C ALA A 21 1.59 -1.40 -4.70
N PRO A 22 0.35 -1.71 -5.13
CA PRO A 22 -0.82 -1.56 -4.27
C PRO A 22 -0.68 -2.39 -3.01
N ALA A 23 -1.04 -1.80 -1.87
CA ALA A 23 -0.94 -2.48 -0.57
C ALA A 23 -1.90 -3.68 -0.50
N PRO A 24 -1.45 -4.86 -0.05
CA PRO A 24 -2.30 -6.02 0.10
C PRO A 24 -3.31 -5.86 1.23
N PHE A 25 -4.43 -6.56 1.09
CA PHE A 25 -5.47 -6.66 2.11
C PHE A 25 -5.51 -8.06 2.73
N TYR A 26 -6.02 -8.14 3.95
CA TYR A 26 -6.10 -9.39 4.71
C TYR A 26 -7.43 -9.50 5.46
N PHE A 27 -7.88 -10.75 5.63
CA PHE A 27 -8.92 -11.06 6.60
C PHE A 27 -8.33 -11.10 8.00
N TRP A 28 -8.90 -10.28 8.88
CA TRP A 28 -8.61 -10.26 10.31
C TRP A 28 -9.79 -10.83 11.06
N GLN A 29 -9.53 -11.76 11.97
CA GLN A 29 -10.54 -12.34 12.85
C GLN A 29 -10.44 -11.74 14.25
N SER A 30 -11.58 -11.26 14.76
CA SER A 30 -11.72 -10.87 16.16
C SER A 30 -11.63 -12.10 17.03
N GLN A 31 -10.72 -12.10 17.99
CA GLN A 31 -10.53 -13.20 18.93
C GLN A 31 -11.67 -13.30 19.95
N SER A 32 -12.37 -12.20 20.24
CA SER A 32 -13.49 -12.17 21.19
C SER A 32 -14.84 -12.56 20.57
N THR A 33 -15.07 -12.23 19.29
CA THR A 33 -16.37 -12.44 18.62
C THR A 33 -16.34 -13.41 17.46
N GLY A 34 -15.15 -13.77 16.96
CA GLY A 34 -14.98 -14.56 15.75
C GLY A 34 -15.27 -13.80 14.44
N LYS A 35 -15.67 -12.53 14.51
CA LYS A 35 -16.02 -11.71 13.34
C LYS A 35 -14.81 -11.50 12.42
N LEU A 36 -15.05 -11.62 11.11
CA LEU A 36 -14.07 -11.33 10.07
C LEU A 36 -14.25 -9.90 9.52
N ILE A 37 -13.13 -9.21 9.31
CA ILE A 37 -13.08 -7.93 8.59
C ILE A 37 -11.93 -7.93 7.58
N CYS A 38 -12.09 -7.19 6.49
CA CYS A 38 -11.02 -6.98 5.50
C CYS A 38 -10.30 -5.65 5.77
N LYS A 39 -8.98 -5.68 5.98
CA LYS A 39 -8.13 -4.49 6.15
C LYS A 39 -6.68 -4.76 5.72
N GLN A 40 -5.99 -3.70 5.27
CA GLN A 40 -4.56 -3.76 4.93
C GLN A 40 -3.67 -4.03 6.14
N VAL A 41 -4.04 -3.49 7.29
CA VAL A 41 -3.27 -3.58 8.55
C VAL A 41 -4.13 -4.15 9.67
N SER A 42 -3.48 -4.72 10.69
CA SER A 42 -4.16 -5.23 11.87
C SER A 42 -5.02 -4.12 12.52
N PRO A 43 -6.28 -4.42 12.91
CA PRO A 43 -7.10 -3.45 13.62
C PRO A 43 -6.58 -3.14 15.04
N GLY A 44 -5.72 -4.00 15.59
CA GLY A 44 -5.12 -3.83 16.92
C GLY A 44 -5.09 -5.13 17.72
N GLU A 45 -4.92 -4.99 19.04
CA GLU A 45 -4.96 -6.11 19.97
C GLU A 45 -6.30 -6.86 19.90
N GLY A 46 -6.27 -8.18 20.09
CA GLY A 46 -7.47 -9.01 19.98
C GLY A 46 -7.88 -9.35 18.55
N TRP A 47 -7.06 -9.03 17.54
CA TRP A 47 -7.24 -9.46 16.16
C TRP A 47 -6.12 -10.40 15.73
N ARG A 48 -6.48 -11.48 15.03
CA ARG A 48 -5.52 -12.41 14.43
C ARG A 48 -5.63 -12.40 12.92
N LEU A 49 -4.51 -12.60 12.24
CA LEU A 49 -4.51 -12.82 10.80
C LEU A 49 -5.24 -14.15 10.50
N PHE A 50 -6.22 -14.10 9.61
CA PHE A 50 -7.04 -15.25 9.23
C PHE A 50 -6.69 -15.77 7.84
N SER A 51 -6.69 -14.90 6.83
CA SER A 51 -6.24 -15.25 5.47
C SER A 51 -5.82 -14.02 4.66
N GLY A 52 -5.19 -14.28 3.50
CA GLY A 52 -4.65 -13.28 2.57
C GLY A 52 -3.22 -13.66 2.14
N PRO A 53 -2.59 -12.84 1.29
CA PRO A 53 -3.00 -11.50 0.86
C PRO A 53 -4.04 -11.46 -0.27
N TYR A 54 -4.78 -10.35 -0.35
CA TYR A 54 -5.75 -10.01 -1.41
C TYR A 54 -5.38 -8.68 -2.08
N VAL A 55 -5.78 -8.52 -3.35
CA VAL A 55 -5.50 -7.29 -4.12
C VAL A 55 -6.56 -6.20 -3.93
N ASP A 56 -7.70 -6.53 -3.33
CA ASP A 56 -8.86 -5.64 -3.20
C ASP A 56 -9.31 -5.46 -1.75
N GLY A 57 -9.91 -4.30 -1.46
CA GLY A 57 -10.42 -3.96 -0.14
C GLY A 57 -11.64 -4.76 0.33
N GLY A 58 -12.20 -5.61 -0.53
CA GLY A 58 -13.24 -6.58 -0.18
C GLY A 58 -12.69 -7.96 0.13
N CYS A 59 -11.39 -8.19 0.01
CA CYS A 59 -10.73 -9.49 0.16
C CYS A 59 -11.39 -10.57 -0.72
N ARG A 60 -11.68 -10.24 -1.98
CA ARG A 60 -12.37 -11.13 -2.94
C ARG A 60 -11.40 -11.85 -3.87
N THR A 61 -10.31 -11.20 -4.23
CA THR A 61 -9.34 -11.69 -5.21
C THR A 61 -7.99 -11.93 -4.52
N PRO A 62 -7.56 -13.19 -4.34
CA PRO A 62 -6.26 -13.49 -3.74
C PRO A 62 -5.13 -12.99 -4.64
N VAL A 63 -3.99 -12.64 -4.03
CA VAL A 63 -2.79 -12.29 -4.80
C VAL A 63 -2.30 -13.55 -5.54
N PRO A 64 -2.03 -13.46 -6.86
CA PRO A 64 -1.46 -14.57 -7.61
C PRO A 64 -0.12 -15.01 -7.01
N PRO A 65 0.19 -16.31 -6.95
CA PRO A 65 1.51 -16.77 -6.56
C PRO A 65 2.55 -16.23 -7.56
N THR A 66 3.58 -15.57 -7.04
CA THR A 66 4.76 -15.21 -7.83
C THR A 66 5.64 -16.46 -7.92
N PHE A 67 5.70 -17.09 -9.11
CA PHE A 67 6.62 -18.19 -9.41
C PHE A 67 8.02 -17.65 -9.76
#